data_AF-A0A942E5G4-F1
#
_entry.id   AF-A0A942E5G4-F1
#
_cell.length_a   1.000
_cell.length_b   1.000
_cell.length_c   1.000
_cell.angle_alpha   90.00
_cell.angle_beta   90.00
_cell.angle_gamma   90.00
#
_symmetry.space_group_name_H-M   'P 1'
#
loop_
_entity.id
_entity.type
_entity.pdbx_description
1 polymer ?
#
loop_
_entity_poly.entity_id
_entity_poly.type
_entity_poly.pdbx_seq_one_letter_code
_entity_poly.pdbx_strand_id
1 'polypeptide(L)'
;MKMQIGAILAASIVVFSTEAFAGQGNILRVLQTSPSGSVSGNSLSVDQSEANESLLIGPSDATIQALSGKTLTIDHLERATFDPGWSALQNGEKNTAKVVIEGNGGQLQLLQDNMLPNNSEAVGSKGNSAVAELAAGALGGVFQLGDGNTAKLKVDPLGKGLIAQNGNGNFADLEVLGGGKGQIVQNGNRNNQPLTVTSNTTVMVTQNGNGLQPVGTAGIQVFSTNPGTISITQTGFR
;
A
#
# COMPACT_ATOMS: atom_id res chain seq x y z
N MET A 1 -14.89 54.19 54.24
CA MET A 1 -15.23 53.19 53.20
C MET A 1 -13.90 52.60 52.72
N LYS A 2 -13.59 51.33 53.05
CA LYS A 2 -12.32 50.68 52.69
C LYS A 2 -12.54 49.74 51.51
N MET A 3 -11.81 49.93 50.42
CA MET A 3 -11.91 49.12 49.21
C MET A 3 -10.81 48.06 49.23
N GLN A 4 -11.18 46.77 49.35
CA GLN A 4 -10.22 45.67 49.26
C GLN A 4 -9.95 45.34 47.79
N ILE A 5 -8.70 45.47 47.37
CA ILE A 5 -8.23 45.04 46.06
C ILE A 5 -7.88 43.56 46.17
N GLY A 6 -8.66 42.70 45.51
CA GLY A 6 -8.38 41.26 45.43
C GLY A 6 -7.26 41.00 44.43
N ALA A 7 -6.14 40.45 44.91
CA ALA A 7 -5.05 39.99 44.05
C ALA A 7 -5.44 38.68 43.37
N ILE A 8 -5.56 38.68 42.04
CA ILE A 8 -5.78 37.48 41.24
C ILE A 8 -4.43 36.79 41.05
N LEU A 9 -4.26 35.62 41.66
CA LEU A 9 -3.06 34.79 41.51
C LEU A 9 -3.15 34.00 40.20
N ALA A 10 -2.44 34.44 39.17
CA ALA A 10 -2.35 33.71 37.90
C ALA A 10 -1.41 32.49 38.06
N ALA A 11 -1.97 31.29 38.03
CA ALA A 11 -1.19 30.05 38.05
C ALA A 11 -0.66 29.73 36.64
N SER A 12 0.63 29.95 36.41
CA SER A 12 1.29 29.59 35.15
C SER A 12 1.47 28.07 35.05
N ILE A 13 0.70 27.41 34.18
CA ILE A 13 0.89 26.00 33.84
C ILE A 13 2.11 25.88 32.94
N VAL A 14 3.19 25.30 33.46
CA VAL A 14 4.36 24.91 32.67
C VAL A 14 4.05 23.57 32.00
N VAL A 15 3.78 23.59 30.69
CA VAL A 15 3.64 22.39 29.88
C VAL A 15 5.04 21.89 29.52
N PHE A 16 5.48 20.79 30.12
CA PHE A 16 6.66 20.08 29.67
C PHE A 16 6.33 19.32 28.38
N SER A 17 6.75 19.84 27.23
CA SER A 17 6.78 19.08 25.98
C SER A 17 7.92 18.06 26.05
N THR A 18 7.61 16.80 26.31
CA THR A 18 8.56 15.70 26.08
C THR A 18 8.80 15.59 24.58
N GLU A 19 10.06 15.45 24.17
CA GLU A 19 10.40 15.18 22.77
C GLU A 19 9.76 13.87 22.33
N ALA A 20 9.10 13.88 21.17
CA ALA A 20 8.55 12.68 20.57
C ALA A 20 9.72 11.79 20.10
N PHE A 21 10.00 10.74 20.86
CA PHE A 21 10.98 9.73 20.46
C PHE A 21 10.50 9.05 19.18
N ALA A 22 11.24 9.26 18.09
CA ALA A 22 11.04 8.48 16.88
C ALA A 22 11.37 7.00 17.15
N GLY A 23 10.32 6.18 17.20
CA GLY A 23 10.32 4.75 16.90
C GLY A 23 11.48 3.87 17.32
N GLN A 24 11.33 3.11 18.41
CA GLN A 24 12.21 1.96 18.66
C GLN A 24 11.81 0.77 17.79
N GLY A 25 12.80 0.03 17.27
CA GLY A 25 12.58 -1.27 16.61
C GLY A 25 12.06 -1.22 15.17
N ASN A 26 12.02 -0.05 14.51
CA ASN A 26 11.64 0.04 13.10
C ASN A 26 12.69 -0.60 12.18
N ILE A 27 12.24 -1.38 11.19
CA ILE A 27 13.10 -2.06 10.21
C ILE A 27 12.67 -1.70 8.79
N LEU A 28 13.65 -1.26 8.00
CA LEU A 28 13.52 -0.96 6.58
C LEU A 28 14.53 -1.81 5.81
N ARG A 29 14.05 -2.68 4.90
CA ARG A 29 14.92 -3.44 4.00
C ARG A 29 14.47 -3.31 2.55
N VAL A 30 15.28 -2.62 1.76
CA VAL A 30 14.96 -2.26 0.37
C VAL A 30 16.03 -2.79 -0.58
N LEU A 31 15.60 -3.33 -1.72
CA LEU A 31 16.43 -3.57 -2.88
C LEU A 31 15.90 -2.72 -4.04
N GLN A 32 16.72 -1.80 -4.54
CA GLN A 32 16.43 -1.04 -5.76
C GLN A 32 17.40 -1.50 -6.85
N THR A 33 16.85 -1.93 -7.99
CA THR A 33 17.65 -2.37 -9.14
C THR A 33 17.10 -1.72 -10.41
N SER A 34 18.01 -1.22 -11.26
CA SER A 34 17.66 -0.66 -12.58
C SER A 34 18.53 -1.31 -13.66
N PRO A 35 18.01 -1.48 -14.90
CA PRO A 35 18.75 -2.10 -15.99
C PRO A 35 20.06 -1.37 -16.33
N SER A 36 21.04 -2.11 -16.88
CA SER A 36 22.27 -1.50 -17.38
C SER A 36 21.96 -0.51 -18.50
N GLY A 37 22.53 0.70 -18.42
CA GLY A 37 22.24 1.79 -19.36
C GLY A 37 21.03 2.64 -19.00
N SER A 38 20.38 2.41 -17.85
CA SER A 38 19.26 3.25 -17.40
C SER A 38 19.68 4.71 -17.19
N VAL A 39 18.83 5.63 -17.64
CA VAL A 39 18.99 7.08 -17.44
C VAL A 39 18.13 7.62 -16.28
N SER A 40 17.41 6.74 -15.57
CA SER A 40 16.47 7.14 -14.50
C SER A 40 16.22 5.99 -13.52
N GLY A 41 16.69 6.17 -12.29
CA GLY A 41 16.53 5.19 -11.20
C GLY A 41 15.12 5.16 -10.60
N ASN A 42 14.99 4.35 -9.54
CA ASN A 42 13.80 4.24 -8.73
C ASN A 42 13.83 5.26 -7.56
N SER A 43 12.65 5.61 -7.04
CA SER A 43 12.49 6.52 -5.90
C SER A 43 11.62 5.88 -4.83
N LEU A 44 12.06 6.00 -3.58
CA LEU A 44 11.34 5.53 -2.39
C LEU A 44 11.50 6.58 -1.28
N SER A 45 10.38 6.99 -0.72
CA SER A 45 10.30 7.79 0.51
C SER A 45 9.58 6.97 1.57
N VAL A 46 10.15 6.89 2.77
CA VAL A 46 9.58 6.17 3.92
C VAL A 46 9.56 7.10 5.11
N ASP A 47 8.40 7.22 5.74
CA ASP A 47 8.23 7.86 7.04
C ASP A 47 7.76 6.81 8.06
N GLN A 48 8.52 6.69 9.15
CA GLN A 48 8.24 5.84 10.32
C GLN A 48 8.45 6.64 11.61
N SER A 49 8.46 7.99 11.53
CA SER A 49 8.78 8.87 12.66
C SER A 49 7.80 8.73 13.84
N GLU A 50 6.55 8.35 13.56
CA GLU A 50 5.51 8.11 14.58
C GLU A 50 5.21 6.62 14.84
N ALA A 51 6.03 5.69 14.32
CA ALA A 51 5.84 4.25 14.48
C ALA A 51 6.90 3.59 15.37
N ASN A 52 6.56 2.53 16.10
CA ASN A 52 7.52 1.62 16.73
C ASN A 52 7.35 0.21 16.15
N GLU A 53 8.39 -0.62 16.18
CA GLU A 53 8.35 -2.03 15.73
C GLU A 53 7.74 -2.22 14.31
N SER A 54 7.83 -1.18 13.46
CA SER A 54 7.23 -1.21 12.12
C SER A 54 8.20 -1.75 11.07
N LEU A 55 7.64 -2.37 10.02
CA LEU A 55 8.42 -3.17 9.07
C LEU A 55 8.03 -2.89 7.62
N LEU A 56 8.99 -2.44 6.79
CA LEU A 56 8.88 -2.46 5.32
C LEU A 56 9.80 -3.55 4.76
N ILE A 57 9.18 -4.56 4.14
CA ILE A 57 9.81 -5.83 3.74
C ILE A 57 9.27 -6.32 2.38
N GLY A 58 9.89 -7.37 1.83
CA GLY A 58 9.42 -8.02 0.60
C GLY A 58 8.25 -8.99 0.83
N PRO A 59 7.52 -9.35 -0.25
CA PRO A 59 6.69 -10.55 -0.25
C PRO A 59 7.55 -11.81 -0.12
N SER A 60 6.97 -12.90 0.41
CA SER A 60 7.64 -14.21 0.48
C SER A 60 7.75 -14.87 -0.91
N ASP A 61 8.61 -15.88 -1.05
CA ASP A 61 8.70 -16.68 -2.28
C ASP A 61 7.34 -17.30 -2.70
N ALA A 62 6.54 -17.75 -1.73
CA ALA A 62 5.19 -18.27 -1.99
C ALA A 62 4.25 -17.17 -2.51
N THR A 63 4.34 -15.96 -1.94
CA THR A 63 3.60 -14.77 -2.39
C THR A 63 4.03 -14.34 -3.80
N ILE A 64 5.33 -14.39 -4.13
CA ILE A 64 5.89 -14.08 -5.46
C ILE A 64 5.46 -15.11 -6.51
N GLN A 65 5.47 -16.40 -6.16
CA GLN A 65 5.00 -17.48 -7.03
C GLN A 65 3.49 -17.34 -7.32
N ALA A 66 2.67 -17.05 -6.29
CA ALA A 66 1.24 -16.82 -6.46
C ALA A 66 0.93 -15.57 -7.30
N LEU A 67 1.73 -14.50 -7.16
CA LEU A 67 1.64 -13.30 -8.00
C LEU A 67 1.95 -13.60 -9.47
N SER A 68 3.05 -14.31 -9.72
CA SER A 68 3.47 -14.71 -11.08
C SER A 68 2.47 -15.67 -11.74
N GLY A 69 1.93 -16.61 -10.95
CA GLY A 69 0.90 -17.56 -11.38
C GLY A 69 -0.51 -16.96 -11.54
N LYS A 70 -0.72 -15.69 -11.19
CA LYS A 70 -2.03 -15.01 -11.16
C LYS A 70 -3.06 -15.69 -10.23
N THR A 71 -2.58 -16.37 -9.18
CA THR A 71 -3.40 -17.05 -8.15
C THR A 71 -3.39 -16.33 -6.80
N LEU A 72 -2.83 -15.12 -6.74
CA LEU A 72 -2.65 -14.36 -5.50
C LEU A 72 -3.98 -13.96 -4.84
N THR A 73 -4.08 -14.22 -3.53
CA THR A 73 -5.19 -13.79 -2.66
C THR A 73 -4.66 -13.09 -1.41
N ILE A 74 -5.54 -12.40 -0.66
CA ILE A 74 -5.19 -11.75 0.61
C ILE A 74 -4.71 -12.72 1.69
N ASP A 75 -5.03 -14.01 1.60
CA ASP A 75 -4.54 -15.00 2.55
C ASP A 75 -3.04 -15.28 2.38
N HIS A 76 -2.46 -14.95 1.22
CA HIS A 76 -1.00 -14.95 1.00
C HIS A 76 -0.29 -13.73 1.63
N LEU A 77 -1.05 -12.79 2.24
CA LEU A 77 -0.51 -11.65 2.98
C LEU A 77 -0.36 -12.03 4.46
N GLU A 78 0.81 -12.55 4.80
CA GLU A 78 1.19 -12.97 6.15
C GLU A 78 2.05 -11.91 6.85
N ARG A 79 2.07 -11.91 8.20
CA ARG A 79 3.09 -11.14 8.92
C ARG A 79 4.44 -11.81 8.70
N ALA A 80 5.43 -11.02 8.34
CA ALA A 80 6.78 -11.54 8.23
C ALA A 80 7.44 -11.46 9.60
N THR A 81 7.92 -12.60 10.11
CA THR A 81 9.13 -12.57 10.92
C THR A 81 10.26 -12.04 10.05
N PHE A 82 11.16 -11.22 10.60
CA PHE A 82 12.29 -10.69 9.84
C PHE A 82 13.11 -11.81 9.21
N ASP A 83 13.10 -11.88 7.87
CA ASP A 83 13.88 -12.82 7.08
C ASP A 83 14.80 -12.04 6.12
N PRO A 84 16.14 -12.25 6.15
CA PRO A 84 17.08 -11.64 5.22
C PRO A 84 16.95 -12.16 3.76
N GLY A 85 15.99 -13.03 3.46
CA GLY A 85 15.53 -13.33 2.10
C GLY A 85 14.65 -12.21 1.51
N TRP A 86 13.71 -11.66 2.28
CA TRP A 86 12.60 -10.86 1.72
C TRP A 86 12.89 -9.35 1.73
N SER A 87 13.39 -8.77 0.64
CA SER A 87 13.58 -7.31 0.49
C SER A 87 12.35 -6.65 -0.12
N ALA A 88 11.93 -5.48 0.38
CA ALA A 88 10.99 -4.63 -0.36
C ALA A 88 11.67 -4.22 -1.67
N LEU A 89 11.06 -4.53 -2.82
CA LEU A 89 11.77 -4.55 -4.10
C LEU A 89 11.18 -3.54 -5.09
N GLN A 90 12.06 -2.73 -5.67
CA GLN A 90 11.75 -1.90 -6.84
C GLN A 90 12.74 -2.26 -7.94
N ASN A 91 12.27 -3.01 -8.94
CA ASN A 91 13.09 -3.45 -10.07
C ASN A 91 12.60 -2.81 -11.38
N GLY A 92 13.53 -2.52 -12.29
CA GLY A 92 13.25 -1.75 -13.50
C GLY A 92 13.55 -0.25 -13.34
N GLU A 93 12.89 0.58 -14.16
CA GLU A 93 13.08 2.03 -14.18
C GLU A 93 11.89 2.78 -13.58
N LYS A 94 12.15 3.98 -13.04
CA LYS A 94 11.13 4.98 -12.68
C LYS A 94 10.05 4.51 -11.69
N ASN A 95 10.26 3.42 -10.96
CA ASN A 95 9.35 3.04 -9.89
C ASN A 95 9.37 4.13 -8.82
N THR A 96 8.20 4.51 -8.33
CA THR A 96 8.04 5.56 -7.32
C THR A 96 7.19 5.04 -6.18
N ALA A 97 7.65 5.19 -4.94
CA ALA A 97 6.90 4.78 -3.75
C ALA A 97 7.00 5.84 -2.66
N LYS A 98 5.86 6.20 -2.06
CA LYS A 98 5.78 6.91 -0.78
C LYS A 98 5.13 5.99 0.25
N VAL A 99 5.80 5.77 1.37
CA VAL A 99 5.32 4.94 2.47
C VAL A 99 5.28 5.77 3.74
N VAL A 100 4.18 5.70 4.48
CA VAL A 100 4.03 6.23 5.83
C VAL A 100 3.54 5.09 6.71
N ILE A 101 4.22 4.85 7.84
CA ILE A 101 3.74 3.94 8.89
C ILE A 101 3.69 4.73 10.20
N GLU A 102 2.54 4.70 10.85
CA GLU A 102 2.21 5.38 12.11
C GLU A 102 1.83 4.34 13.17
N GLY A 103 2.28 4.55 14.41
CA GLY A 103 1.99 3.64 15.52
C GLY A 103 2.69 2.27 15.46
N ASN A 104 2.37 1.42 16.43
CA ASN A 104 3.22 0.27 16.74
C ASN A 104 2.89 -0.99 15.90
N GLY A 105 3.89 -1.68 15.35
CA GLY A 105 3.75 -2.99 14.72
C GLY A 105 3.10 -3.01 13.32
N GLY A 106 3.02 -1.86 12.66
CA GLY A 106 2.54 -1.75 11.26
C GLY A 106 3.55 -2.37 10.28
N GLN A 107 3.08 -3.19 9.34
CA GLN A 107 3.93 -3.87 8.34
C GLN A 107 3.43 -3.63 6.91
N LEU A 108 4.30 -3.20 6.01
CA LEU A 108 4.06 -3.14 4.58
C LEU A 108 4.93 -4.14 3.82
N GLN A 109 4.31 -4.85 2.88
CA GLN A 109 4.99 -5.59 1.81
C GLN A 109 4.82 -4.83 0.47
N LEU A 110 5.89 -4.64 -0.30
CA LEU A 110 5.82 -3.93 -1.61
C LEU A 110 6.77 -4.53 -2.65
N LEU A 111 6.28 -4.72 -3.89
CA LEU A 111 7.09 -5.17 -5.04
C LEU A 111 6.49 -4.68 -6.37
N GLN A 112 7.19 -3.75 -7.03
CA GLN A 112 6.89 -3.30 -8.39
C GLN A 112 8.07 -3.67 -9.33
N ASP A 113 7.80 -4.36 -10.44
CA ASP A 113 8.84 -4.78 -11.39
C ASP A 113 8.35 -4.79 -12.86
N ASN A 114 8.85 -3.86 -13.66
CA ASN A 114 8.49 -3.67 -15.07
C ASN A 114 9.31 -4.59 -15.96
N MET A 115 9.09 -5.89 -15.76
CA MET A 115 9.89 -7.01 -16.27
C MET A 115 10.35 -6.87 -17.72
N LEU A 116 11.58 -7.35 -17.98
CA LEU A 116 11.82 -8.47 -18.90
C LEU A 116 13.18 -9.14 -18.59
N PRO A 117 13.26 -10.48 -18.70
CA PRO A 117 14.39 -11.11 -19.40
C PRO A 117 13.99 -11.79 -20.74
N ASN A 118 12.87 -11.38 -21.33
CA ASN A 118 12.15 -11.88 -22.53
C ASN A 118 10.96 -12.80 -22.16
N ASN A 119 9.71 -12.35 -22.18
CA ASN A 119 9.03 -11.89 -23.40
C ASN A 119 8.09 -10.68 -23.22
N SER A 120 8.24 -9.73 -24.15
CA SER A 120 7.44 -8.54 -24.44
C SER A 120 5.95 -8.61 -24.02
N GLU A 121 5.39 -7.61 -23.32
CA GLU A 121 5.76 -6.18 -23.28
C GLU A 121 6.05 -5.62 -21.87
N ALA A 122 7.25 -5.06 -21.67
CA ALA A 122 7.44 -3.78 -20.95
C ALA A 122 8.78 -3.11 -21.33
N VAL A 123 8.75 -2.21 -22.31
CA VAL A 123 9.71 -1.08 -22.41
C VAL A 123 8.89 0.20 -22.44
N GLY A 124 8.11 0.37 -21.37
CA GLY A 124 7.32 1.58 -21.17
C GLY A 124 8.13 2.60 -20.39
N SER A 125 7.96 3.88 -20.72
CA SER A 125 8.79 4.95 -20.22
C SER A 125 8.32 5.54 -18.88
N LYS A 126 7.42 4.86 -18.15
CA LYS A 126 6.61 5.48 -17.09
C LYS A 126 6.96 5.01 -15.67
N GLY A 127 7.39 3.76 -15.49
CA GLY A 127 7.57 3.17 -14.15
C GLY A 127 6.23 2.87 -13.48
N ASN A 128 6.25 2.19 -12.32
CA ASN A 128 5.07 2.05 -11.48
C ASN A 128 5.05 3.08 -10.34
N SER A 129 3.88 3.33 -9.78
CA SER A 129 3.70 4.31 -8.69
C SER A 129 2.86 3.75 -7.55
N ALA A 130 3.36 3.89 -6.32
CA ALA A 130 2.72 3.44 -5.08
C ALA A 130 2.65 4.58 -4.04
N VAL A 131 1.52 4.70 -3.33
CA VAL A 131 1.44 5.41 -2.04
C VAL A 131 0.80 4.50 -1.01
N ALA A 132 1.43 4.32 0.13
CA ALA A 132 0.96 3.44 1.20
C ALA A 132 0.95 4.17 2.56
N GLU A 133 -0.17 4.09 3.27
CA GLU A 133 -0.34 4.65 4.61
C GLU A 133 -0.83 3.55 5.57
N LEU A 134 -0.10 3.30 6.65
CA LEU A 134 -0.36 2.19 7.58
C LEU A 134 -0.42 2.69 9.02
N ALA A 135 -1.43 2.28 9.78
CA ALA A 135 -1.55 2.57 11.19
C ALA A 135 -1.09 1.41 12.10
N ALA A 136 -1.23 1.59 13.42
CA ALA A 136 -0.71 0.70 14.45
C ALA A 136 -1.16 -0.77 14.27
N GLY A 137 -0.22 -1.65 13.91
CA GLY A 137 -0.51 -3.06 13.73
C GLY A 137 -1.23 -3.39 12.42
N ALA A 138 -1.31 -2.47 11.47
CA ALA A 138 -1.78 -2.77 10.12
C ALA A 138 -0.85 -3.77 9.40
N LEU A 139 -1.37 -4.45 8.37
CA LEU A 139 -0.61 -5.28 7.44
C LEU A 139 -1.05 -4.95 6.00
N GLY A 140 -0.20 -4.23 5.27
CA GLY A 140 -0.44 -3.83 3.88
C GLY A 140 0.38 -4.63 2.87
N GLY A 141 -0.12 -4.71 1.63
CA GLY A 141 0.56 -5.31 0.48
C GLY A 141 0.21 -4.60 -0.82
N VAL A 142 1.18 -4.21 -1.65
CA VAL A 142 0.93 -3.75 -3.03
C VAL A 142 1.97 -4.35 -4.00
N PHE A 143 1.55 -5.07 -5.04
CA PHE A 143 2.50 -5.78 -5.93
C PHE A 143 2.13 -5.75 -7.43
N GLN A 144 2.93 -5.13 -8.31
CA GLN A 144 2.56 -4.91 -9.72
C GLN A 144 3.69 -5.24 -10.71
N LEU A 145 3.40 -5.95 -11.81
CA LEU A 145 4.42 -6.40 -12.78
C LEU A 145 4.01 -6.06 -14.23
N GLY A 146 4.72 -5.10 -14.85
CA GLY A 146 4.34 -4.44 -16.12
C GLY A 146 4.30 -2.91 -15.96
N ASP A 147 4.43 -2.13 -17.03
CA ASP A 147 4.71 -0.68 -16.96
C ASP A 147 3.49 0.24 -16.79
N GLY A 148 3.69 1.34 -16.06
CA GLY A 148 2.72 2.42 -15.92
C GLY A 148 1.59 2.13 -14.96
N ASN A 149 1.74 1.15 -14.06
CA ASN A 149 0.72 0.82 -13.06
C ASN A 149 0.74 1.83 -11.90
N THR A 150 -0.43 2.16 -11.37
CA THR A 150 -0.61 3.10 -10.26
C THR A 150 -1.44 2.43 -9.17
N ALA A 151 -0.96 2.42 -7.93
CA ALA A 151 -1.69 1.91 -6.78
C ALA A 151 -1.60 2.85 -5.57
N LYS A 152 -2.65 2.89 -4.76
CA LYS A 152 -2.60 3.45 -3.41
C LYS A 152 -3.35 2.56 -2.42
N LEU A 153 -2.87 2.49 -1.18
CA LEU A 153 -3.45 1.63 -0.13
C LEU A 153 -3.32 2.29 1.24
N LYS A 154 -4.43 2.39 1.98
CA LYS A 154 -4.46 2.81 3.39
C LYS A 154 -5.10 1.76 4.29
N VAL A 155 -4.45 1.41 5.41
CA VAL A 155 -4.99 0.42 6.36
C VAL A 155 -4.71 0.76 7.82
N ASP A 156 -5.77 0.59 8.60
CA ASP A 156 -5.97 1.09 9.96
C ASP A 156 -5.46 0.15 11.04
N PRO A 157 -5.58 0.52 12.34
CA PRO A 157 -5.08 -0.33 13.39
C PRO A 157 -5.63 -1.75 13.31
N LEU A 158 -4.71 -2.71 13.29
CA LEU A 158 -4.97 -4.16 13.12
C LEU A 158 -5.59 -4.60 11.76
N GLY A 159 -5.71 -3.71 10.78
CA GLY A 159 -6.26 -4.01 9.45
C GLY A 159 -5.35 -4.86 8.56
N LYS A 160 -5.92 -5.54 7.55
CA LYS A 160 -5.17 -6.15 6.42
C LYS A 160 -5.60 -5.50 5.11
N GLY A 161 -4.68 -5.23 4.19
CA GLY A 161 -4.96 -4.66 2.87
C GLY A 161 -4.02 -5.18 1.77
N LEU A 162 -4.52 -5.47 0.57
CA LEU A 162 -3.73 -5.98 -0.55
C LEU A 162 -4.17 -5.37 -1.89
N ILE A 163 -3.25 -4.92 -2.75
CA ILE A 163 -3.51 -4.67 -4.18
C ILE A 163 -2.45 -5.41 -5.02
N ALA A 164 -2.78 -6.01 -6.16
CA ALA A 164 -1.77 -6.54 -7.08
C ALA A 164 -2.16 -6.49 -8.56
N GLN A 165 -1.26 -6.18 -9.50
CA GLN A 165 -1.65 -6.03 -10.92
C GLN A 165 -0.54 -6.41 -11.93
N ASN A 166 -0.77 -7.36 -12.83
CA ASN A 166 0.22 -7.77 -13.85
C ASN A 166 -0.25 -7.51 -15.30
N GLY A 167 0.38 -6.52 -15.94
CA GLY A 167 0.03 -5.92 -17.23
C GLY A 167 0.35 -4.42 -17.23
N ASN A 168 0.04 -3.71 -18.30
CA ASN A 168 0.48 -2.32 -18.51
C ASN A 168 -0.66 -1.29 -18.27
N GLY A 169 -0.39 -0.25 -17.47
CA GLY A 169 -1.26 0.93 -17.34
C GLY A 169 -2.51 0.76 -16.47
N ASN A 170 -2.46 -0.05 -15.42
CA ASN A 170 -3.57 -0.26 -14.49
C ASN A 170 -3.60 0.78 -13.36
N PHE A 171 -4.77 0.97 -12.73
CA PHE A 171 -5.00 1.91 -11.63
C PHE A 171 -5.80 1.24 -10.51
N ALA A 172 -5.46 1.45 -9.25
CA ALA A 172 -6.29 1.06 -8.10
C ALA A 172 -6.02 1.91 -6.84
N ASP A 173 -7.04 2.09 -6.00
CA ASP A 173 -6.94 2.73 -4.68
C ASP A 173 -7.81 1.93 -3.68
N LEU A 174 -7.39 1.81 -2.42
CA LEU A 174 -8.10 1.04 -1.39
C LEU A 174 -7.81 1.57 0.01
N GLU A 175 -8.84 1.76 0.81
CA GLU A 175 -8.75 2.20 2.20
C GLU A 175 -9.66 1.29 3.07
N VAL A 176 -9.21 0.83 4.26
CA VAL A 176 -9.99 -0.11 5.09
C VAL A 176 -9.84 0.12 6.60
N LEU A 177 -10.78 0.90 7.15
CA LEU A 177 -10.86 1.20 8.59
C LEU A 177 -11.77 0.25 9.40
N GLY A 178 -11.45 0.13 10.69
CA GLY A 178 -12.37 -0.26 11.78
C GLY A 178 -12.61 -1.75 12.04
N GLY A 179 -12.09 -2.65 11.20
CA GLY A 179 -12.21 -4.10 11.44
C GLY A 179 -11.37 -5.06 10.58
N GLY A 180 -10.71 -4.60 9.51
CA GLY A 180 -10.02 -5.46 8.51
C GLY A 180 -10.99 -6.37 7.73
N LYS A 181 -10.81 -6.71 6.45
CA LYS A 181 -9.62 -6.76 5.59
C LYS A 181 -9.98 -6.25 4.16
N GLY A 182 -9.00 -6.01 3.26
CA GLY A 182 -9.26 -5.63 1.86
C GLY A 182 -8.29 -6.18 0.81
N GLN A 183 -8.75 -6.39 -0.44
CA GLN A 183 -7.97 -6.95 -1.55
C GLN A 183 -8.39 -6.35 -2.92
N ILE A 184 -7.48 -6.13 -3.87
CA ILE A 184 -7.75 -5.89 -5.31
C ILE A 184 -6.68 -6.61 -6.18
N VAL A 185 -7.02 -7.32 -7.27
CA VAL A 185 -6.02 -8.04 -8.11
C VAL A 185 -6.31 -7.96 -9.64
N GLN A 186 -5.55 -7.26 -10.48
CA GLN A 186 -5.91 -7.08 -11.91
C GLN A 186 -4.83 -7.46 -12.95
N ASN A 187 -5.13 -8.34 -13.90
CA ASN A 187 -4.15 -8.85 -14.89
C ASN A 187 -4.61 -8.67 -16.35
N GLY A 188 -4.21 -7.55 -16.93
CA GLY A 188 -4.47 -7.14 -18.30
C GLY A 188 -3.92 -5.72 -18.52
N ASN A 189 -4.15 -5.14 -19.69
CA ASN A 189 -3.72 -3.77 -19.98
C ASN A 189 -4.86 -2.76 -19.77
N ARG A 190 -4.54 -1.59 -19.21
CA ARG A 190 -5.39 -0.38 -19.12
C ARG A 190 -6.66 -0.51 -18.29
N ASN A 191 -6.62 -1.23 -17.16
CA ASN A 191 -7.70 -1.19 -16.16
C ASN A 191 -7.62 0.15 -15.39
N ASN A 192 -8.23 1.21 -15.94
CA ASN A 192 -7.92 2.60 -15.59
C ASN A 192 -9.01 3.36 -14.79
N GLN A 193 -9.85 2.67 -14.03
CA GLN A 193 -10.99 3.27 -13.32
C GLN A 193 -10.78 3.29 -11.79
N PRO A 194 -11.20 4.36 -11.07
CA PRO A 194 -10.84 4.57 -9.67
C PRO A 194 -11.81 3.93 -8.65
N LEU A 195 -11.39 2.80 -8.08
CA LEU A 195 -12.02 2.15 -6.92
C LEU A 195 -11.62 2.87 -5.61
N THR A 196 -12.52 2.94 -4.63
CA THR A 196 -12.32 3.55 -3.29
C THR A 196 -13.32 2.92 -2.31
N VAL A 197 -12.93 2.65 -1.05
CA VAL A 197 -13.71 1.92 -0.01
C VAL A 197 -13.42 2.46 1.41
N THR A 198 -14.37 2.44 2.39
CA THR A 198 -14.15 3.17 3.67
C THR A 198 -14.96 2.82 4.98
N SER A 199 -15.25 1.56 5.36
CA SER A 199 -15.30 1.03 6.80
C SER A 199 -16.19 -0.21 7.11
N ASN A 200 -15.80 -0.94 8.18
CA ASN A 200 -16.30 -2.21 8.80
C ASN A 200 -16.70 -3.37 7.86
N THR A 201 -16.03 -3.43 6.71
CA THR A 201 -15.13 -4.55 6.35
C THR A 201 -15.67 -5.93 5.92
N THR A 202 -15.37 -6.30 4.66
CA THR A 202 -14.35 -7.30 4.28
C THR A 202 -14.30 -7.37 2.74
N VAL A 203 -13.30 -6.76 2.12
CA VAL A 203 -13.33 -6.39 0.69
C VAL A 203 -12.42 -7.27 -0.18
N MET A 204 -12.84 -7.62 -1.40
CA MET A 204 -11.98 -8.17 -2.45
C MET A 204 -12.40 -7.71 -3.86
N VAL A 205 -11.47 -7.35 -4.75
CA VAL A 205 -11.76 -7.16 -6.19
C VAL A 205 -10.73 -7.90 -7.05
N THR A 206 -11.07 -8.34 -8.27
CA THR A 206 -10.15 -8.99 -9.20
C THR A 206 -10.54 -8.73 -10.67
N GLN A 207 -9.62 -8.37 -11.58
CA GLN A 207 -10.02 -8.01 -12.95
C GLN A 207 -9.00 -8.28 -14.08
N ASN A 208 -9.38 -9.07 -15.10
CA ASN A 208 -8.45 -9.53 -16.13
C ASN A 208 -8.95 -9.31 -17.59
N GLY A 209 -8.61 -8.20 -18.24
CA GLY A 209 -8.29 -8.20 -19.69
C GLY A 209 -8.76 -7.05 -20.61
N ASN A 210 -7.81 -6.25 -21.12
CA ASN A 210 -7.90 -5.19 -22.17
C ASN A 210 -9.04 -4.15 -22.05
N GLY A 211 -9.70 -4.14 -20.90
CA GLY A 211 -10.92 -3.47 -20.49
C GLY A 211 -11.36 -4.16 -19.19
N LEU A 212 -12.45 -3.79 -18.53
CA LEU A 212 -13.73 -3.33 -19.05
C LEU A 212 -14.47 -2.63 -17.89
N GLN A 213 -15.24 -1.56 -18.14
CA GLN A 213 -16.71 -1.53 -17.98
C GLN A 213 -17.25 -1.54 -16.52
N PRO A 214 -18.52 -1.14 -16.28
CA PRO A 214 -18.85 -0.32 -15.11
C PRO A 214 -19.26 -1.09 -13.85
N VAL A 215 -18.90 -0.54 -12.69
CA VAL A 215 -19.47 -0.77 -11.36
C VAL A 215 -19.66 0.58 -10.61
N GLY A 216 -20.54 1.44 -11.16
CA GLY A 216 -20.96 2.74 -10.58
C GLY A 216 -20.16 4.00 -11.00
N THR A 217 -20.76 5.20 -11.04
CA THR A 217 -21.81 5.57 -12.01
C THR A 217 -21.47 5.31 -13.49
N ALA A 218 -20.20 5.00 -13.83
CA ALA A 218 -19.77 4.45 -15.13
C ALA A 218 -18.37 3.74 -15.11
N GLY A 219 -17.69 3.67 -13.95
CA GLY A 219 -16.39 3.01 -13.70
C GLY A 219 -16.52 2.10 -12.47
N ILE A 220 -15.48 1.71 -11.74
CA ILE A 220 -15.64 0.86 -10.53
C ILE A 220 -15.48 1.70 -9.24
N GLN A 221 -16.49 1.78 -8.37
CA GLN A 221 -16.51 2.54 -7.10
C GLN A 221 -17.23 1.75 -5.98
N VAL A 222 -16.72 1.67 -4.74
CA VAL A 222 -17.36 0.86 -3.66
C VAL A 222 -17.12 1.40 -2.24
N PHE A 223 -17.90 2.36 -1.76
CA PHE A 223 -17.82 2.83 -0.37
C PHE A 223 -18.60 1.92 0.61
N SER A 224 -18.21 1.92 1.88
CA SER A 224 -18.93 1.29 3.01
C SER A 224 -18.73 2.16 4.25
N THR A 225 -19.64 2.12 5.23
CA THR A 225 -19.55 2.89 6.48
C THR A 225 -20.10 2.10 7.69
N ASN A 226 -19.78 0.80 7.75
CA ASN A 226 -20.30 -0.25 8.64
C ASN A 226 -21.68 -0.84 8.27
N PRO A 227 -21.89 -2.17 8.41
CA PRO A 227 -21.01 -3.28 8.07
C PRO A 227 -21.68 -4.26 7.06
N GLY A 228 -20.99 -5.15 6.35
CA GLY A 228 -19.54 -5.37 6.27
C GLY A 228 -19.20 -6.44 5.21
N THR A 229 -18.85 -6.00 4.00
CA THR A 229 -18.55 -6.89 2.84
C THR A 229 -17.62 -6.15 1.85
N ILE A 230 -17.21 -6.76 0.73
CA ILE A 230 -17.79 -6.66 -0.63
C ILE A 230 -16.80 -7.33 -1.61
N SER A 231 -17.26 -8.22 -2.51
CA SER A 231 -16.41 -8.96 -3.46
C SER A 231 -16.79 -8.72 -4.92
N ILE A 232 -15.83 -8.46 -5.83
CA ILE A 232 -16.09 -8.24 -7.27
C ILE A 232 -15.02 -8.94 -8.13
N THR A 233 -15.40 -9.72 -9.15
CA THR A 233 -14.44 -10.32 -10.10
C THR A 233 -14.92 -10.14 -11.53
N GLN A 234 -14.05 -9.72 -12.46
CA GLN A 234 -14.37 -9.72 -13.90
C GLN A 234 -13.19 -10.25 -14.74
N THR A 235 -13.48 -10.86 -15.89
CA THR A 235 -12.45 -11.44 -16.77
C THR A 235 -12.97 -11.47 -18.20
N GLY A 236 -12.13 -11.11 -19.16
CA GLY A 236 -12.49 -11.10 -20.58
C GLY A 236 -11.26 -11.25 -21.48
N PHE A 237 -10.99 -12.49 -21.90
CA PHE A 237 -10.11 -12.76 -23.04
C PHE A 237 -10.59 -13.97 -23.87
N ARG A 238 -10.87 -13.71 -25.14
CA ARG A 238 -10.38 -14.49 -26.28
C ARG A 238 -9.80 -13.49 -27.27
#